data_AF-A0A182NNS5-F1
#
_entry.id   AF-A0A182NNS5-F1
#
_cell.length_a   1.000
_cell.length_b   1.000
_cell.length_c   1.000
_cell.angle_alpha   90.00
_cell.angle_beta   90.00
_cell.angle_gamma   90.00
#
_symmetry.space_group_name_H-M   'P 1'
#
loop_
_entity.id
_entity.type
_entity.pdbx_description
1 polymer ?
#
loop_
_entity_poly.entity_id
_entity_poly.type
_entity_poly.pdbx_seq_one_letter_code
_entity_poly.pdbx_strand_id
1 'polypeptide(L)'
;MKMSKSAPSKHHLREVMCFLYKSGKKVPEAHRMIVNTYGEECLTIRTVRKWYARFRSGNFSTDDIQRPGVEKKFEDDALVELLEQDACQSQQQLANALCVTQQAVSMRLEKLGYRYQQGSTQLKVRMVGNIQTILGKISLANAVYFL
;
A
#
# COMPACT_ATOMS: atom_id res chain seq x y z
N MET A 1 -37.84 4.42 5.29
CA MET A 1 -36.67 4.28 4.38
C MET A 1 -35.80 3.16 4.93
N LYS A 2 -35.72 2.00 4.27
CA LYS A 2 -34.80 0.92 4.66
C LYS A 2 -33.42 1.28 4.12
N MET A 3 -32.52 1.76 4.97
CA MET A 3 -31.12 1.90 4.57
C MET A 3 -30.55 0.48 4.45
N SER A 4 -30.14 0.10 3.25
CA SER A 4 -29.40 -1.13 3.01
C SER A 4 -28.18 -1.14 3.93
N LYS A 5 -28.14 -2.09 4.87
CA LYS A 5 -26.98 -2.30 5.74
C LYS A 5 -25.84 -2.86 4.89
N SER A 6 -25.07 -1.98 4.26
CA SER A 6 -23.75 -2.37 3.77
C SER A 6 -22.84 -2.62 4.97
N ALA A 7 -22.05 -3.69 4.92
CA ALA A 7 -21.12 -3.99 5.98
C ALA A 7 -20.12 -2.83 6.13
N PRO A 8 -19.89 -2.31 7.36
CA PRO A 8 -18.97 -1.19 7.55
C PRO A 8 -17.55 -1.58 7.15
N SER A 9 -16.80 -0.65 6.57
CA SER A 9 -15.39 -0.87 6.28
C SER A 9 -14.59 -1.03 7.58
N LYS A 10 -13.47 -1.76 7.51
CA LYS A 10 -12.59 -1.95 8.68
C LYS A 10 -12.02 -0.62 9.18
N HIS A 11 -11.73 0.32 8.27
CA HIS A 11 -11.24 1.65 8.62
C HIS A 11 -12.29 2.42 9.43
N HIS A 12 -13.53 2.44 8.93
CA HIS A 12 -14.66 3.10 9.59
C HIS A 12 -14.88 2.58 11.02
N LEU A 13 -14.85 1.25 11.21
CA LEU A 13 -14.99 0.66 12.54
C LEU A 13 -13.88 1.11 13.52
N ARG A 14 -12.67 1.37 13.02
CA ARG A 14 -11.54 1.85 13.84
C ARG A 14 -11.71 3.30 14.24
N GLU A 15 -12.20 4.15 13.34
CA GLU A 15 -12.55 5.54 13.62
C GLU A 15 -13.64 5.62 14.68
N VAL A 16 -14.70 4.81 14.55
CA VAL A 16 -15.77 4.70 15.55
C VAL A 16 -15.21 4.22 16.90
N MET A 17 -14.35 3.20 16.92
CA MET A 17 -13.71 2.75 18.16
C MET A 17 -12.84 3.84 18.81
N CYS A 18 -12.11 4.62 18.00
CA CYS A 18 -11.29 5.75 18.46
C CYS A 18 -12.17 6.85 19.09
N PHE A 19 -13.27 7.20 18.41
CA PHE A 19 -14.26 8.15 18.93
C PHE A 19 -14.85 7.69 20.27
N LEU A 20 -15.27 6.43 20.38
CA LEU A 20 -15.83 5.87 21.61
C LEU A 20 -14.81 5.86 22.76
N TYR A 21 -13.54 5.54 22.45
CA TYR A 21 -12.46 5.59 23.43
C TYR A 21 -12.24 7.00 23.96
N LYS A 22 -12.16 8.00 23.07
CA LYS A 22 -12.04 9.43 23.44
C LYS A 22 -13.26 9.93 24.23
N SER A 23 -14.42 9.33 24.01
CA SER A 23 -15.66 9.62 24.73
C SER A 23 -15.75 8.91 26.09
N GLY A 24 -14.68 8.24 26.55
CA GLY A 24 -14.61 7.57 27.85
C GLY A 24 -15.39 6.25 27.94
N LYS A 25 -15.86 5.72 26.81
CA LYS A 25 -16.64 4.47 26.78
C LYS A 25 -15.73 3.28 27.08
N LYS A 26 -16.22 2.34 27.89
CA LYS A 26 -15.47 1.10 28.18
C LYS A 26 -15.65 0.10 27.04
N VAL A 27 -14.69 -0.82 26.89
CA VAL A 27 -14.71 -1.89 25.86
C VAL A 27 -16.08 -2.58 25.69
N PRO A 28 -16.75 -3.10 26.76
CA PRO A 28 -18.02 -3.79 26.59
C PRO A 28 -19.18 -2.86 26.22
N GLU A 29 -19.08 -1.56 26.52
CA GLU A 29 -20.07 -0.57 26.11
C GLU A 29 -19.88 -0.24 24.62
N ALA A 30 -18.64 0.02 24.22
CA ALA A 30 -18.29 0.29 22.83
C ALA A 30 -18.63 -0.88 21.89
N HIS A 31 -18.34 -2.12 22.31
CA HIS A 31 -18.72 -3.32 21.55
C HIS A 31 -20.24 -3.39 21.33
N ARG A 32 -21.04 -3.19 22.38
CA ARG A 32 -22.50 -3.17 22.30
C ARG A 32 -23.02 -2.07 21.38
N MET A 33 -22.48 -0.85 21.49
CA MET A 33 -22.89 0.27 20.63
C MET A 33 -22.61 -0.02 19.14
N ILE A 34 -21.43 -0.58 18.83
CA ILE A 34 -21.04 -0.90 17.46
C ILE A 34 -21.92 -2.03 16.90
N VAL A 35 -22.09 -3.13 17.64
CA VAL A 35 -22.93 -4.26 17.20
C VAL A 35 -24.39 -3.86 17.00
N ASN A 36 -24.96 -3.05 17.91
CA ASN A 36 -26.33 -2.57 17.76
C ASN A 36 -26.50 -1.68 16.50
N THR A 37 -25.46 -0.96 16.12
CA THR A 37 -25.50 -0.06 14.95
C THR A 37 -25.29 -0.82 13.63
N TYR A 38 -24.27 -1.68 13.57
CA TYR A 38 -23.79 -2.27 12.32
C TYR A 38 -24.12 -3.77 12.16
N GLY A 39 -24.60 -4.44 13.21
CA GLY A 39 -24.94 -5.88 13.21
C GLY A 39 -23.94 -6.74 13.99
N GLU A 40 -24.36 -7.94 14.40
CA GLU A 40 -23.56 -8.85 15.23
C GLU A 40 -22.24 -9.29 14.58
N GLU A 41 -22.25 -9.49 13.26
CA GLU A 41 -21.10 -9.97 12.49
C GLU A 41 -20.05 -8.88 12.18
N CYS A 42 -20.29 -7.62 12.57
CA CYS A 42 -19.39 -6.52 12.19
C CYS A 42 -18.05 -6.54 12.95
N LEU A 43 -18.05 -6.95 14.22
CA LEU A 43 -16.89 -6.79 15.10
C LEU A 43 -16.96 -7.69 16.34
N THR A 44 -15.87 -8.42 16.58
CA THR A 44 -15.72 -9.19 17.82
C THR A 44 -15.19 -8.34 18.97
N ILE A 45 -15.55 -8.70 20.21
CA ILE A 45 -15.05 -8.03 21.42
C ILE A 45 -13.51 -8.10 21.54
N ARG A 46 -12.89 -9.16 21.01
CA ARG A 46 -11.42 -9.31 20.96
C ARG A 46 -10.78 -8.20 20.12
N THR A 47 -11.39 -7.85 18.99
CA THR A 47 -10.91 -6.75 18.14
C THR A 47 -11.02 -5.41 18.87
N VAL A 48 -12.12 -5.14 19.57
CA VAL A 48 -12.28 -3.93 20.39
C VAL A 48 -11.19 -3.84 21.45
N ARG A 49 -10.92 -4.94 22.19
CA ARG A 49 -9.84 -4.97 23.20
C ARG A 49 -8.47 -4.65 22.62
N LYS A 50 -8.15 -5.20 21.44
CA LYS A 50 -6.87 -4.96 20.74
C LYS A 50 -6.71 -3.48 20.38
N TRP A 51 -7.74 -2.86 19.80
CA TRP A 51 -7.69 -1.43 19.45
C TRP A 51 -7.63 -0.54 20.69
N TYR A 52 -8.39 -0.87 21.74
CA TYR A 52 -8.34 -0.13 23.01
C TYR A 52 -7.00 -0.26 23.73
N ALA A 53 -6.26 -1.36 23.54
CA ALA A 53 -4.88 -1.46 24.03
C ALA A 53 -3.94 -0.51 23.25
N ARG A 54 -4.11 -0.42 21.93
CA ARG A 54 -3.36 0.51 21.05
C ARG A 54 -3.65 1.98 21.39
N PHE A 55 -4.91 2.33 21.64
CA PHE A 55 -5.28 3.69 22.05
C PHE A 55 -4.70 4.07 23.41
N ARG A 56 -4.66 3.12 24.36
CA ARG A 56 -4.00 3.32 25.66
C ARG A 56 -2.50 3.56 25.54
N SER A 57 -1.85 3.07 24.50
CA SER A 57 -0.43 3.37 24.23
C SER A 57 -0.24 4.68 23.45
N GLY A 58 -1.28 5.52 23.32
CA GLY A 58 -1.22 6.80 22.62
C GLY A 58 -1.26 6.71 21.10
N ASN A 59 -1.42 5.51 20.52
CA ASN A 59 -1.45 5.33 19.07
C ASN A 59 -2.90 5.33 18.55
N PHE A 60 -3.32 6.46 17.97
CA PHE A 60 -4.67 6.66 17.45
C PHE A 60 -4.80 6.52 15.93
N SER A 61 -3.72 6.14 15.22
CA SER A 61 -3.78 5.93 13.78
C SER A 61 -4.69 4.75 13.47
N THR A 62 -5.71 4.99 12.64
CA THR A 62 -6.69 4.00 12.16
C THR A 62 -6.17 3.21 10.96
N ASP A 63 -5.04 3.63 10.40
CA ASP A 63 -4.37 2.95 9.31
C ASP A 63 -3.79 1.60 9.74
N ASP A 64 -3.72 0.70 8.76
CA ASP A 64 -2.87 -0.46 8.87
C ASP A 64 -1.42 0.02 8.85
N ILE A 65 -0.71 -0.19 9.96
CA ILE A 65 0.74 -0.04 9.99
C ILE A 65 1.27 -1.03 8.96
N GLN A 66 1.98 -0.53 7.94
CA GLN A 66 2.68 -1.39 7.00
C GLN A 66 3.54 -2.36 7.83
N ARG A 67 3.32 -3.66 7.65
CA ARG A 67 4.01 -4.68 8.46
C ARG A 67 5.52 -4.43 8.35
N PRO A 68 6.27 -4.34 9.48
CA PRO A 68 7.72 -4.14 9.52
C PRO A 68 8.46 -5.42 9.08
N GLY A 69 8.24 -5.79 7.82
CA GLY A 69 8.76 -6.97 7.14
C GLY A 69 8.58 -6.90 5.63
N VAL A 70 7.89 -5.86 5.13
CA VAL A 70 8.08 -5.36 3.76
C VAL A 70 9.04 -4.18 3.85
N GLU A 71 10.20 -4.40 4.46
CA GLU A 71 11.33 -3.51 4.19
C GLU A 71 11.66 -3.68 2.71
N LYS A 72 11.81 -2.55 2.01
CA LYS A 72 12.31 -2.59 0.64
C LYS A 72 13.71 -3.20 0.70
N LYS A 73 13.91 -4.38 0.09
CA LYS A 73 15.24 -5.00 0.01
C LYS A 73 16.22 -4.17 -0.84
N PHE A 74 15.70 -3.27 -1.66
CA PHE A 74 16.44 -2.33 -2.51
C PHE A 74 15.58 -1.09 -2.79
N GLU A 75 16.21 0.06 -3.00
CA GLU A 75 15.49 1.30 -3.35
C GLU A 75 14.99 1.29 -4.79
N ASP A 76 13.88 1.99 -5.02
CA ASP A 76 13.25 2.07 -6.36
C ASP A 76 14.20 2.71 -7.36
N ASP A 77 14.96 3.71 -6.92
CA ASP A 77 15.92 4.44 -7.73
C ASP A 77 17.01 3.50 -8.26
N ALA A 78 17.48 2.54 -7.47
CA ALA A 78 18.47 1.55 -7.90
C ALA A 78 17.91 0.60 -8.96
N LEU A 79 16.62 0.25 -8.87
CA LEU A 79 15.96 -0.54 -9.91
C LEU A 79 15.74 0.30 -11.17
N VAL A 80 15.32 1.55 -11.05
CA VAL A 80 15.11 2.46 -12.19
C VAL A 80 16.43 2.74 -12.91
N GLU A 81 17.52 2.97 -12.18
CA GLU A 81 18.85 3.19 -12.77
C GLU A 81 19.33 1.99 -13.60
N LEU A 82 19.15 0.76 -13.11
CA LEU A 82 19.47 -0.45 -13.89
C LEU A 82 18.62 -0.56 -15.17
N LEU A 83 17.36 -0.12 -15.11
CA LEU A 83 16.47 -0.08 -16.27
C LEU A 83 16.84 1.03 -17.26
N GLU A 84 17.35 2.16 -16.79
CA GLU A 84 17.86 3.26 -17.63
C GLU A 84 19.17 2.86 -18.32
N GLN A 85 20.02 2.08 -17.64
CA GLN A 85 21.25 1.54 -18.21
C GLN A 85 20.98 0.50 -19.31
N ASP A 86 20.06 -0.43 -19.07
CA ASP A 86 19.66 -1.43 -20.07
C ASP A 86 18.23 -1.93 -19.85
N ALA A 87 17.30 -1.40 -20.65
CA ALA A 87 15.89 -1.77 -20.63
C ALA A 87 15.60 -3.19 -21.17
N CYS A 88 16.60 -3.91 -21.70
CA CYS A 88 16.49 -5.29 -22.18
C CYS A 88 16.85 -6.33 -21.12
N GLN A 89 17.27 -5.92 -19.93
CA GLN A 89 17.60 -6.85 -18.85
C GLN A 89 16.39 -7.70 -18.47
N SER A 90 16.62 -8.98 -18.19
CA SER A 90 15.62 -9.87 -17.60
C SER A 90 15.44 -9.60 -16.11
N GLN A 91 14.27 -9.94 -15.57
CA GLN A 91 14.02 -9.86 -14.11
C GLN A 91 15.04 -10.66 -13.29
N GLN A 92 15.62 -11.74 -13.85
CA GLN A 92 16.65 -12.53 -13.19
C GLN A 92 18.00 -11.80 -13.12
N GLN A 93 18.37 -11.06 -14.17
CA GLN A 93 19.59 -10.24 -14.17
C GLN A 93 19.46 -9.09 -13.16
N LEU A 94 18.31 -8.42 -13.13
CA LEU A 94 18.00 -7.39 -12.14
C LEU A 94 18.03 -7.94 -10.71
N ALA A 95 17.48 -9.14 -10.51
CA ALA A 95 17.49 -9.81 -9.21
C ALA A 95 18.92 -10.14 -8.74
N ASN A 96 19.76 -10.61 -9.64
CA ASN A 96 21.17 -10.89 -9.34
C ASN A 96 21.92 -9.59 -8.99
N ALA A 97 21.73 -8.52 -9.77
CA ALA A 97 22.38 -7.22 -9.54
C ALA A 97 21.98 -6.58 -8.20
N LEU A 98 20.72 -6.73 -7.80
CA LEU A 98 20.17 -6.19 -6.56
C LEU A 98 20.28 -7.18 -5.38
N CYS A 99 20.89 -8.35 -5.58
CA CYS A 99 20.98 -9.44 -4.59
C CYS A 99 19.62 -9.81 -3.95
N VAL A 100 18.56 -9.82 -4.75
CA VAL A 100 17.19 -10.15 -4.32
C VAL A 100 16.61 -11.31 -5.12
N THR A 101 15.42 -11.77 -4.75
CA THR A 101 14.70 -12.78 -5.52
C THR A 101 14.05 -12.14 -6.76
N GLN A 102 13.96 -12.91 -7.84
CA GLN A 102 13.24 -12.50 -9.07
C GLN A 102 11.78 -12.11 -8.79
N GLN A 103 11.14 -12.78 -7.82
CA GLN A 103 9.80 -12.42 -7.37
C GLN A 103 9.72 -11.01 -6.75
N ALA A 104 10.75 -10.59 -5.99
CA ALA A 104 10.79 -9.24 -5.41
C ALA A 104 10.91 -8.16 -6.49
N VAL A 105 11.72 -8.41 -7.52
CA VAL A 105 11.82 -7.53 -8.71
C VAL A 105 10.50 -7.48 -9.45
N SER A 106 9.87 -8.62 -9.73
CA SER A 106 8.58 -8.68 -10.44
C SER A 106 7.49 -7.89 -9.73
N MET A 107 7.31 -8.12 -8.42
CA MET A 107 6.37 -7.36 -7.60
C MET A 107 6.65 -5.86 -7.62
N ARG A 108 7.93 -5.47 -7.62
CA ARG A 108 8.30 -4.05 -7.62
C ARG A 108 8.08 -3.38 -8.97
N LEU A 109 8.43 -4.05 -10.06
CA LEU A 109 8.16 -3.59 -11.43
C LEU A 109 6.67 -3.38 -11.65
N GLU A 110 5.82 -4.30 -11.19
CA GLU A 110 4.36 -4.15 -11.26
C GLU A 110 3.89 -2.92 -10.49
N LYS A 111 4.46 -2.66 -9.31
CA LYS A 111 4.12 -1.52 -8.47
C LYS A 111 4.56 -0.18 -9.06
N LEU A 112 5.66 -0.17 -9.81
CA LEU A 112 6.19 0.97 -10.55
C LEU A 112 5.55 1.12 -11.95
N GLY A 113 4.72 0.16 -12.39
CA GLY A 113 4.01 0.20 -13.66
C GLY A 113 4.79 -0.34 -14.87
N TYR A 114 5.94 -0.98 -14.67
CA TYR A 114 6.71 -1.62 -15.74
C TYR A 114 6.19 -3.02 -16.08
N ARG A 115 6.16 -3.40 -17.37
CA ARG A 115 5.82 -4.75 -17.84
C ARG A 115 6.66 -5.17 -19.03
N TYR A 116 7.00 -6.46 -19.09
CA TYR A 116 7.51 -7.09 -20.31
C TYR A 116 6.34 -7.39 -21.25
N GLN A 117 6.48 -7.10 -22.54
CA GLN A 117 5.52 -7.59 -23.53
C GLN A 117 5.90 -9.01 -23.93
N GLN A 118 4.90 -9.87 -24.16
CA GLN A 118 5.17 -11.24 -24.60
C GLN A 118 5.85 -11.20 -25.98
N GLY A 119 7.01 -11.85 -26.09
CA GLY A 119 7.84 -11.86 -27.30
C GLY A 119 8.84 -10.70 -27.41
N SER A 120 8.90 -9.77 -26.45
CA SER A 120 9.90 -8.69 -26.42
C SER A 120 10.84 -8.80 -25.22
N THR A 121 12.13 -8.58 -25.44
CA THR A 121 13.11 -8.39 -24.34
C THR A 121 12.98 -7.02 -23.66
N GLN A 122 12.26 -6.08 -24.29
CA GLN A 122 12.16 -4.69 -23.83
C GLN A 122 11.01 -4.48 -22.83
N LEU A 123 11.29 -3.69 -21.79
CA LEU A 123 10.31 -3.21 -20.82
C LEU A 123 9.49 -2.04 -21.36
N LYS A 124 8.17 -2.09 -21.17
CA LYS A 124 7.26 -0.98 -21.48
C LYS A 124 6.62 -0.47 -20.19
N VAL A 125 6.64 0.85 -20.00
CA VAL A 125 5.88 1.52 -18.95
C VAL A 125 4.39 1.42 -19.32
N ARG A 126 3.59 0.79 -18.48
CA ARG A 126 2.13 0.89 -18.55
C ARG A 126 1.75 2.20 -17.87
N MET A 127 1.38 3.19 -18.67
CA MET A 127 0.68 4.40 -18.20
C MET A 127 -0.66 3.96 -17.60
N VAL A 128 -0.68 3.66 -16.29
CA VAL A 128 -1.93 3.50 -15.53
C VAL A 128 -2.26 4.88 -15.00
N GLY A 129 -3.45 5.39 -15.37
CA GLY A 129 -3.82 6.80 -15.27
C GLY A 129 -3.48 7.48 -13.93
N ASN A 130 -3.09 8.75 -14.07
CA ASN A 130 -2.72 9.73 -13.05
C ASN A 130 -1.41 9.48 -12.30
N ILE A 131 -0.31 10.08 -12.80
CA ILE A 131 0.60 11.02 -12.11
C ILE A 131 1.54 11.58 -13.19
N GLN A 132 1.24 12.78 -13.72
CA GLN A 132 2.10 13.55 -14.63
C GLN A 132 3.43 14.01 -13.97
N THR A 133 3.72 13.65 -12.72
CA THR A 133 4.73 14.32 -11.91
C THR A 133 6.16 13.79 -12.08
N ILE A 134 6.38 12.63 -12.71
CA ILE A 134 7.76 12.07 -12.85
C ILE A 134 8.35 12.29 -14.25
N LEU A 135 7.50 12.36 -15.29
CA LEU A 135 7.96 12.57 -16.68
C LEU A 135 8.44 13.99 -16.99
N GLY A 136 8.24 14.95 -16.07
CA GLY A 136 8.78 16.30 -16.18
C GLY A 136 10.31 16.41 -16.04
N LYS A 137 11.01 15.35 -15.57
CA LYS A 137 12.48 15.34 -15.46
C LYS A 137 13.18 14.59 -16.59
N ILE A 138 12.51 13.63 -17.24
CA ILE A 138 13.11 12.82 -18.31
C ILE A 138 13.14 13.59 -19.64
N SER A 139 12.25 14.57 -19.86
CA SER A 139 12.21 15.34 -21.10
C SER A 139 13.32 16.41 -21.24
N LEU A 140 13.98 16.83 -20.16
CA LEU A 140 15.02 17.87 -20.26
C LEU A 140 16.42 17.30 -20.50
N ALA A 141 16.69 16.05 -20.13
CA ALA A 141 18.00 15.42 -20.39
C ALA A 141 18.17 15.03 -21.88
N ASN A 142 17.10 14.66 -22.57
CA ASN A 142 17.15 14.24 -23.98
C ASN A 142 17.13 15.40 -25.00
N ALA A 143 17.00 16.65 -24.56
CA ALA A 143 17.08 17.82 -25.44
C ALA A 143 18.51 18.38 -25.60
N VAL A 144 19.47 17.93 -24.79
CA VAL A 144 20.86 18.45 -24.81
C VAL A 144 21.82 17.54 -25.59
N TYR A 145 21.40 16.33 -25.98
CA TYR A 145 22.24 15.40 -26.74
C TYR A 145 22.15 15.53 -28.28
N PHE A 146 21.54 16.61 -28.80
CA PHE A 146 21.40 16.84 -30.25
C PHE A 146 21.80 18.25 -30.73
N LEU A 147 22.77 18.89 -30.07
CA LEU A 147 23.55 19.99 -30.65
C LEU A 147 25.04 19.79 -30.43
#